data_AF-A0A9D1S2L8-F1
#
_entry.id   AF-A0A9D1S2L8-F1
#
_cell.length_a   1.000
_cell.length_b   1.000
_cell.length_c   1.000
_cell.angle_alpha   90.00
_cell.angle_beta   90.00
_cell.angle_gamma   90.00
#
_symmetry.space_group_name_H-M   'P 1'
#
loop_
_entity.id
_entity.type
_entity.pdbx_description
1 polymer ?
#
loop_
_entity_poly.entity_id
_entity_poly.type
_entity_poly.pdbx_seq_one_letter_code
_entity_poly.pdbx_strand_id
1 'polypeptide(L)'
;ESTPGPLAIDQEASMNAGALRFIATGSQDEAAQGRLTLTMIREALQEIIERRSASDPHLHYLDGTLLYGSEDAARLPLPDGLHPDAETHRLIGERYVEYAPKALRPIGSWRSVEEQALGAHHG
;
A
#
# COMPACT_ATOMS: atom_id res chain seq x y z
N GLU A 1 9.86 3.80 9.14
CA GLU A 1 9.54 2.55 8.42
C GLU A 1 10.67 1.50 8.42
N SER A 2 11.88 1.87 8.87
CA SER A 2 13.04 0.96 9.02
C SER A 2 13.12 0.25 10.38
N THR A 3 12.14 0.47 11.26
CA THR A 3 12.05 -0.20 12.56
C THR A 3 11.09 -1.36 12.43
N PRO A 4 11.53 -2.61 12.66
CA PRO A 4 10.63 -3.75 12.56
C PRO A 4 9.75 -3.84 13.82
N GLY A 5 8.74 -4.72 13.80
CA GLY A 5 7.86 -4.91 14.95
C GLY A 5 8.55 -5.48 16.21
N PRO A 6 7.78 -5.88 17.23
CA PRO A 6 6.33 -5.78 17.29
C PRO A 6 5.87 -4.32 17.38
N LEU A 7 4.59 -4.11 17.10
CA LEU A 7 3.91 -2.86 17.42
C LEU A 7 3.53 -2.88 18.90
N ALA A 8 3.78 -1.79 19.62
CA ALA A 8 3.43 -1.63 21.02
C ALA A 8 2.73 -0.28 21.25
N ILE A 9 2.07 -0.15 22.40
CA ILE A 9 1.58 1.14 22.88
C ILE A 9 2.77 1.97 23.33
N ASP A 10 2.88 3.19 22.83
CA ASP A 10 3.83 4.18 23.33
C ASP A 10 3.21 4.83 24.58
N GLN A 11 3.53 4.31 25.77
CA GLN A 11 2.92 4.77 27.02
C GLN A 11 3.20 6.25 27.30
N GLU A 12 4.43 6.69 27.09
CA GLU A 12 4.84 8.07 27.35
C GLU A 12 4.13 9.02 26.37
N ALA A 13 4.20 8.73 25.06
CA ALA A 13 3.52 9.57 24.08
C ALA A 13 2.00 9.53 24.25
N SER A 14 1.44 8.40 24.69
CA SER A 14 0.00 8.29 24.94
C SER A 14 -0.45 9.16 26.13
N MET A 15 0.31 9.15 27.22
CA MET A 15 0.03 10.00 28.38
C MET A 15 0.17 11.48 28.04
N ASN A 16 1.22 11.86 27.31
CA ASN A 16 1.47 13.24 26.92
C ASN A 16 0.41 13.79 25.94
N ALA A 17 -0.08 12.94 25.03
CA ALA A 17 -1.10 13.32 24.05
C ALA A 17 -2.53 13.24 24.61
N GLY A 18 -2.75 12.56 25.75
CA GLY A 18 -4.09 12.25 26.23
C GLY A 18 -4.89 11.33 25.30
N ALA A 19 -4.21 10.58 24.43
CA ALA A 19 -4.78 9.71 23.42
C ALA A 19 -3.85 8.51 23.18
N LEU A 20 -4.37 7.36 22.76
CA LEU A 20 -3.53 6.19 22.46
C LEU A 20 -2.57 6.49 21.30
N ARG A 21 -1.32 6.06 21.46
CA ARG A 21 -0.27 6.09 20.43
C ARG A 21 0.47 4.76 20.35
N PHE A 22 0.97 4.45 19.17
CA PHE A 22 1.68 3.21 18.88
C PHE A 22 3.07 3.48 18.30
N ILE A 23 3.98 2.55 18.56
CA ILE A 23 5.36 2.58 18.08
C ILE A 23 5.84 1.16 17.74
N ALA A 24 6.68 1.05 16.71
CA ALA A 24 7.43 -0.18 16.44
C ALA A 24 8.64 -0.25 17.37
N THR A 25 8.80 -1.33 18.13
CA THR A 25 9.83 -1.42 19.19
C THR A 25 11.01 -2.31 18.83
N GLY A 26 11.07 -2.82 17.61
CA GLY A 26 12.22 -3.62 17.16
C GLY A 26 13.49 -2.77 17.03
N SER A 27 14.62 -3.46 16.86
CA SER A 27 15.94 -2.83 16.70
C SER A 27 16.47 -2.96 15.26
N GLN A 28 17.49 -2.17 14.95
CA GLN A 28 18.22 -2.31 13.68
C GLN A 28 18.99 -3.64 13.60
N ASP A 29 19.47 -4.17 14.73
CA ASP A 29 20.14 -5.46 14.78
C ASP A 29 19.19 -6.60 14.45
N GLU A 30 17.95 -6.57 14.95
CA GLU A 30 16.93 -7.54 14.56
C GLU A 30 16.57 -7.41 13.07
N ALA A 31 16.52 -6.19 12.52
CA ALA A 31 16.31 -5.99 11.09
C ALA A 31 17.44 -6.62 10.28
N ALA A 32 18.70 -6.44 10.69
CA ALA A 32 19.86 -7.07 10.08
C ALA A 32 19.84 -8.61 10.18
N GLN A 33 19.16 -9.16 11.18
CA GLN A 33 18.92 -10.60 11.35
C GLN A 33 17.69 -11.12 10.59
N GLY A 34 17.06 -10.28 9.76
CA GLY A 34 15.95 -10.67 8.89
C GLY A 34 14.56 -10.37 9.43
N ARG A 35 14.43 -9.64 10.55
CA ARG A 35 13.12 -9.14 11.00
C ARG A 35 12.61 -8.10 10.00
N LEU A 36 11.45 -8.35 9.40
CA LEU A 36 10.94 -7.53 8.31
C LEU A 36 10.59 -6.10 8.74
N THR A 37 11.02 -5.14 7.93
CA THR A 37 10.61 -3.73 7.97
C THR A 37 9.68 -3.43 6.80
N LEU A 38 8.96 -2.29 6.85
CA LEU A 38 8.09 -1.91 5.71
C LEU A 38 8.90 -1.62 4.44
N THR A 39 10.12 -1.08 4.57
CA THR A 39 11.02 -0.88 3.42
C THR A 39 11.41 -2.21 2.79
N MET A 40 11.88 -3.19 3.58
CA MET A 40 12.23 -4.52 3.09
C MET A 40 11.04 -5.24 2.44
N ILE A 41 9.85 -5.12 3.03
CA ILE A 41 8.63 -5.71 2.45
C ILE A 41 8.32 -5.09 1.08
N ARG A 42 8.45 -3.76 0.93
CA ARG A 42 8.22 -3.11 -0.38
C ARG A 42 9.26 -3.50 -1.41
N GLU A 43 10.54 -3.60 -1.04
CA GLU A 43 11.60 -4.10 -1.92
C GLU A 43 11.30 -5.53 -2.40
N ALA A 44 10.95 -6.43 -1.48
CA ALA A 44 10.58 -7.80 -1.81
C ALA A 44 9.33 -7.87 -2.72
N LEU A 45 8.33 -7.03 -2.48
CA LEU A 45 7.15 -6.94 -3.35
C LEU A 45 7.55 -6.47 -4.75
N GLN A 46 8.39 -5.44 -4.88
CA GLN A 46 8.87 -4.96 -6.19
C GLN A 46 9.58 -6.08 -6.98
N GLU A 47 10.48 -6.84 -6.33
CA GLU A 47 11.16 -7.98 -6.99
C GLU A 47 10.17 -9.08 -7.43
N ILE A 48 9.16 -9.38 -6.62
CA ILE A 48 8.14 -10.37 -6.96
C ILE A 48 7.33 -9.90 -8.17
N ILE A 49 6.93 -8.64 -8.19
CA ILE A 49 6.17 -8.04 -9.28
C ILE A 49 7.01 -8.04 -10.57
N GLU A 50 8.27 -7.64 -10.51
CA GLU A 50 9.18 -7.65 -11.67
C GLU A 50 9.26 -9.05 -12.28
N ARG A 51 9.56 -10.07 -11.48
CA ARG A 51 9.68 -11.46 -11.97
C ARG A 51 8.38 -12.00 -12.54
N ARG A 52 7.24 -11.73 -11.89
CA ARG A 52 5.94 -12.29 -12.30
C ARG A 52 5.29 -11.54 -13.45
N SER A 53 5.59 -10.25 -13.63
CA SER A 53 5.01 -9.44 -14.71
C SER A 53 5.32 -9.98 -16.11
N ALA A 54 6.40 -10.75 -16.26
CA ALA A 54 6.77 -11.41 -17.50
C ALA A 54 5.77 -12.49 -17.95
N SER A 55 5.02 -13.10 -17.03
CA SER A 55 4.13 -14.23 -17.30
C SER A 55 2.67 -14.03 -16.86
N ASP A 56 2.39 -12.98 -16.09
CA ASP A 56 1.06 -12.69 -15.57
C ASP A 56 0.59 -11.29 -16.01
N PRO A 57 -0.17 -11.19 -17.12
CA PRO A 57 -0.63 -9.90 -17.65
C PRO A 57 -1.70 -9.22 -16.79
N HIS A 58 -2.26 -9.92 -15.81
CA HIS A 58 -3.27 -9.38 -14.88
C HIS A 58 -2.66 -8.95 -13.54
N LEU A 59 -1.34 -9.11 -13.38
CA LEU A 59 -0.65 -8.66 -12.19
C LEU A 59 -0.37 -7.16 -12.28
N HIS A 60 -0.93 -6.41 -11.34
CA HIS A 60 -0.75 -4.97 -11.23
C HIS A 60 -0.22 -4.61 -9.86
N TYR A 61 0.68 -3.64 -9.82
CA TYR A 61 1.27 -3.13 -8.59
C TYR A 61 1.09 -1.63 -8.51
N LEU A 62 0.58 -1.18 -7.37
CA LEU A 62 0.49 0.22 -7.01
C LEU A 62 1.36 0.41 -5.76
N ASP A 63 2.42 1.20 -5.91
CA ASP A 63 3.27 1.55 -4.77
C ASP A 63 2.46 2.40 -3.78
N GLY A 64 2.25 1.87 -2.57
CA GLY A 64 1.48 2.55 -1.52
C GLY A 64 2.06 3.90 -1.10
N THR A 65 3.36 4.14 -1.31
CA THR A 65 3.99 5.44 -1.01
C THR A 65 3.53 6.55 -1.94
N LEU A 66 2.97 6.22 -3.11
CA LEU A 66 2.29 7.17 -3.99
C LEU A 66 0.93 7.62 -3.41
N LEU A 67 0.32 6.80 -2.55
CA LEU A 67 -0.94 7.14 -1.88
C LEU A 67 -0.68 7.97 -0.62
N TYR A 68 0.31 7.56 0.18
CA TYR A 68 0.72 8.22 1.40
C TYR A 68 2.22 8.01 1.64
N GLY A 69 3.02 9.04 1.37
CA GLY A 69 4.47 9.01 1.47
C GLY A 69 5.00 9.77 2.70
N SER A 70 6.33 9.87 2.80
CA SER A 70 7.01 10.56 3.91
C SER A 70 6.65 12.06 4.00
N GLU A 71 6.46 12.72 2.86
CA GLU A 71 6.03 14.12 2.81
C GLU A 71 4.60 14.28 3.34
N ASP A 72 3.69 13.36 3.00
CA ASP A 72 2.34 13.37 3.54
C ASP A 72 2.34 13.06 5.02
N ALA A 73 3.19 12.15 5.50
CA ALA A 73 3.31 11.86 6.92
C ALA A 73 3.85 13.05 7.74
N ALA A 74 4.67 13.91 7.14
CA ALA A 74 5.09 15.16 7.76
C ALA A 74 3.97 16.20 7.79
N ARG A 75 3.13 16.25 6.75
CA ARG A 75 2.04 17.24 6.59
C ARG A 75 0.76 16.85 7.33
N LEU A 76 0.40 15.57 7.29
CA LEU A 76 -0.78 14.93 7.87
C LEU A 76 -0.33 13.72 8.69
N PRO A 77 0.29 13.94 9.86
CA PRO A 77 0.76 12.84 10.70
C PRO A 77 -0.41 11.99 11.19
N LEU A 78 -0.18 10.67 11.26
CA LEU A 78 -1.15 9.72 11.79
C LEU A 78 -1.41 10.02 13.29
N PRO A 79 -2.65 10.27 13.74
CA PRO A 79 -2.92 10.75 15.09
C PRO A 79 -2.37 9.87 16.22
N ASP A 80 -2.42 8.55 16.02
CA ASP A 80 -1.91 7.54 16.96
C ASP A 80 -0.59 6.91 16.49
N GLY A 81 0.01 7.44 15.43
CA GLY A 81 1.22 6.88 14.82
C GLY A 81 0.99 5.63 13.97
N LEU A 82 -0.25 5.24 13.71
CA LEU A 82 -0.59 4.01 12.97
C LEU A 82 -1.75 4.16 11.98
N HIS A 83 -2.83 4.82 12.38
CA HIS A 83 -4.05 4.91 11.60
C HIS A 83 -4.22 6.30 10.99
N PRO A 84 -4.64 6.41 9.71
CA PRO A 84 -5.03 7.69 9.14
C PRO A 84 -6.32 8.20 9.79
N ASP A 85 -6.43 9.52 9.92
CA ASP A 85 -7.70 10.18 10.26
C ASP A 85 -8.59 10.35 9.01
N ALA A 86 -9.71 11.05 9.17
CA ALA A 86 -10.65 11.29 8.08
C ALA A 86 -10.03 12.08 6.91
N GLU A 87 -9.19 13.09 7.20
CA GLU A 87 -8.54 13.89 6.16
C GLU A 87 -7.51 13.06 5.39
N THR A 88 -6.69 12.31 6.12
CA THR A 88 -5.66 11.43 5.54
C THR A 88 -6.31 10.30 4.74
N HIS A 89 -7.41 9.72 5.22
CA HIS A 89 -8.21 8.76 4.47
C HIS A 89 -8.72 9.33 3.15
N ARG A 90 -9.24 10.57 3.15
CA ARG A 90 -9.71 11.25 1.94
C ARG A 90 -8.58 11.42 0.92
N LEU A 91 -7.41 11.89 1.36
CA LEU A 91 -6.23 12.03 0.50
C LEU A 91 -5.84 10.70 -0.15
N ILE A 92 -5.74 9.64 0.66
CA ILE A 92 -5.40 8.29 0.18
C ILE A 92 -6.43 7.82 -0.85
N GLY A 93 -7.72 8.03 -0.58
CA GLY A 93 -8.81 7.64 -1.49
C GLY A 93 -8.77 8.38 -2.82
N GLU A 94 -8.55 9.70 -2.80
CA GLU A 94 -8.44 10.53 -4.01
C GLU A 94 -7.27 10.08 -4.88
N ARG A 95 -6.10 9.86 -4.29
CA ARG A 95 -4.92 9.37 -5.00
C ARG A 95 -5.08 7.93 -5.49
N TYR A 96 -5.80 7.09 -4.75
CA TYR A 96 -6.09 5.73 -5.22
C TYR A 96 -6.90 5.76 -6.51
N VAL A 97 -7.96 6.57 -6.58
CA VAL A 97 -8.77 6.74 -7.80
C VAL A 97 -7.92 7.30 -8.94
N GLU A 98 -6.96 8.18 -8.66
CA GLU A 98 -6.07 8.72 -9.67
C GLU A 98 -5.04 7.69 -10.20
N TYR A 99 -4.40 6.92 -9.31
CA TYR A 99 -3.25 6.09 -9.66
C TYR A 99 -3.61 4.64 -9.98
N ALA A 100 -4.62 4.06 -9.35
CA ALA A 100 -4.98 2.67 -9.58
C ALA A 100 -5.34 2.39 -11.05
N PRO A 101 -6.15 3.21 -11.75
CA PRO A 101 -6.43 3.01 -13.17
C PRO A 101 -5.22 3.23 -14.09
N LYS A 102 -4.13 3.84 -13.62
CA LYS A 102 -2.87 3.99 -14.38
C LYS A 102 -1.96 2.76 -14.18
N ALA A 103 -2.00 2.16 -12.99
CA ALA A 103 -1.30 0.91 -12.67
C ALA A 103 -1.99 -0.32 -13.32
N LEU A 104 -3.32 -0.27 -13.41
CA LEU A 104 -4.14 -1.15 -14.22
C LEU A 104 -4.01 -0.65 -15.68
N ARG A 105 -3.17 -1.26 -16.53
CA ARG A 105 -3.25 -0.97 -17.99
C ARG A 105 -4.72 -1.06 -18.41
N PRO A 106 -5.23 -0.20 -19.31
CA PRO A 106 -6.64 -0.24 -19.67
C PRO A 106 -6.95 -1.66 -20.17
N ILE A 107 -7.81 -2.37 -19.44
CA ILE A 107 -8.50 -3.52 -19.98
C ILE A 107 -9.16 -2.99 -21.24
N GLY A 108 -8.78 -3.51 -22.40
CA GLY A 108 -9.43 -3.21 -23.67
C GLY A 108 -10.94 -3.20 -23.43
N SER A 109 -11.56 -2.07 -23.78
CA SER A 109 -12.94 -1.68 -23.47
C SER A 109 -13.85 -2.80 -22.95
N TRP A 110 -14.45 -2.59 -21.78
CA TRP A 110 -15.58 -3.38 -21.25
C TRP A 110 -16.82 -3.43 -22.17
N ARG A 111 -16.74 -2.92 -23.39
CA ARG A 111 -17.73 -3.14 -24.45
C ARG A 111 -17.24 -4.27 -25.35
N SER A 112 -18.05 -5.33 -25.43
CA SER A 112 -18.05 -6.44 -26.40
C SER A 112 -17.63 -7.84 -25.93
N VAL A 113 -17.79 -8.19 -24.63
CA VAL A 113 -17.85 -9.62 -24.26
C VAL A 113 -19.20 -10.24 -24.65
N GLU A 114 -20.27 -9.43 -24.79
CA GLU A 114 -21.59 -9.93 -25.24
C GLU A 114 -21.70 -10.15 -26.76
N GLU A 115 -20.86 -9.50 -27.59
CA GLU A 115 -20.98 -9.60 -29.06
C GLU A 115 -20.20 -10.77 -29.66
N GLN A 116 -19.22 -11.36 -28.94
CA GLN A 116 -18.50 -12.54 -29.41
C GLN A 116 -19.18 -13.87 -29.05
N ALA A 117 -20.17 -13.86 -28.14
CA ALA A 117 -20.88 -15.07 -27.72
C ALA A 117 -22.10 -15.42 -28.60
N LEU A 118 -22.57 -14.52 -29.47
CA LEU A 118 -23.76 -14.72 -30.30
C LEU A 118 -23.48 -15.04 -31.78
N GLY A 119 -22.22 -15.07 -32.21
CA GLY A 119 -21.84 -15.33 -33.61
C GLY A 119 -21.44 -16.77 -33.95
N ALA A 120 -21.33 -17.68 -32.97
CA ALA A 120 -20.79 -19.04 -33.19
C ALA A 120 -21.84 -20.15 -33.33
N HIS A 121 -23.12 -19.80 -33.35
CA HIS A 121 -24.20 -20.71 -33.70
C HIS A 121 -25.11 -19.97 -34.66
N HIS A 122 -24.96 -20.18 -35.96
CA HIS A 122 -25.96 -20.28 -37.03
C HIS A 122 -25.15 -20.53 -38.31
N GLY A 123 -25.57 -21.54 -39.07
CA GLY A 123 -24.80 -22.15 -40.17
C GLY A 123 -24.67 -21.33 -41.44
#